data_AF-A0A061DUV0-F1
#
_entry.id   AF-A0A061DUV0-F1
#
_cell.length_a   1.000
_cell.length_b   1.000
_cell.length_c   1.000
_cell.angle_alpha   90.00
_cell.angle_beta   90.00
_cell.angle_gamma   90.00
#
_symmetry.space_group_name_H-M   'P 1'
#
loop_
_entity.id
_entity.type
_entity.pdbx_description
1 polymer ?
#
loop_
_entity_poly.entity_id
_entity_poly.type
_entity_poly.pdbx_seq_one_letter_code
_entity_poly.pdbx_strand_id
1 'polypeptide(L)'
;MRRSLTALVQPLAGARGFSTSSGKVVASVLFERLPVVIPKIDPVVYAFQEFSFRWKQQYRRKYPDEFLDMSKSRGKGDYQIDYVPAPRITEADKTNDRKSLQRALDRRLYLLLCGNSHGAPSGKPVWHFPEKVYDSEETLRKCAESALKSVIGDL
;
A
#
# COMPACT_ATOMS: atom_id res chain seq x y z
N MET A 1 -14.39 -57.50 -39.53
CA MET A 1 -13.84 -56.58 -38.52
C MET A 1 -14.61 -55.27 -38.56
N ARG A 2 -15.49 -55.00 -37.59
CA ARG A 2 -16.13 -53.70 -37.40
C ARG A 2 -16.01 -53.35 -35.92
N ARG A 3 -15.16 -52.37 -35.60
CA ARG A 3 -14.93 -51.88 -34.23
C ARG A 3 -16.00 -50.83 -33.95
N SER A 4 -16.85 -51.10 -32.97
CA SER A 4 -17.76 -50.12 -32.36
C SER A 4 -16.97 -49.33 -31.31
N LEU A 5 -16.90 -48.02 -31.45
CA LEU A 5 -16.35 -47.10 -30.44
C LEU A 5 -17.55 -46.50 -29.68
N THR A 6 -17.81 -46.99 -28.47
CA THR A 6 -18.76 -46.35 -27.54
C THR A 6 -18.01 -45.31 -26.73
N ALA A 7 -18.24 -44.03 -27.03
CA ALA A 7 -17.76 -42.92 -26.22
C ALA A 7 -18.64 -42.80 -24.97
N LEU A 8 -18.06 -43.10 -23.80
CA LEU A 8 -18.65 -42.78 -22.50
C LEU A 8 -18.50 -41.28 -22.25
N VAL A 9 -19.55 -40.51 -22.55
CA VAL A 9 -19.67 -39.13 -22.04
C VAL A 9 -20.13 -39.23 -20.59
N GLN A 10 -19.18 -39.19 -19.65
CA GLN A 10 -19.49 -38.94 -18.25
C GLN A 10 -19.79 -37.45 -18.08
N PRO A 11 -20.98 -37.05 -17.56
CA PRO A 11 -21.16 -35.68 -17.14
C PRO A 11 -20.33 -35.49 -15.87
N LEU A 12 -19.33 -34.59 -15.94
CA LEU A 12 -18.68 -33.99 -14.78
C LEU A 12 -19.71 -33.07 -14.10
N ALA A 13 -20.73 -33.65 -13.48
CA ALA A 13 -21.47 -32.99 -12.42
C ALA A 13 -20.57 -33.02 -11.17
N GLY A 14 -19.50 -32.22 -11.21
CA GLY A 14 -18.72 -31.91 -10.04
C GLY A 14 -19.63 -31.17 -9.07
N ALA A 15 -20.23 -31.91 -8.15
CA ALA A 15 -20.90 -31.36 -6.99
C ALA A 15 -19.90 -30.45 -6.29
N ARG A 16 -20.06 -29.13 -6.46
CA ARG A 16 -19.39 -28.15 -5.61
C ARG A 16 -19.82 -28.49 -4.20
N GLY A 17 -18.90 -29.02 -3.40
CA GLY A 17 -19.12 -29.28 -1.99
C GLY A 17 -19.43 -27.95 -1.31
N PHE A 18 -20.72 -27.65 -1.13
CA PHE A 18 -21.17 -26.55 -0.32
C PHE A 18 -20.98 -27.00 1.13
N SER A 19 -20.11 -26.34 1.89
CA SER A 19 -19.93 -26.67 3.31
C SER A 19 -21.25 -26.40 4.04
N THR A 20 -21.76 -27.41 4.74
CA THR A 20 -23.00 -27.36 5.52
C THR A 20 -22.83 -26.67 6.88
N SER A 21 -21.64 -26.12 7.19
CA SER A 21 -21.51 -25.21 8.31
C SER A 21 -22.21 -23.89 7.96
N SER A 22 -23.13 -23.46 8.83
CA SER A 22 -23.83 -22.17 8.76
C SER A 22 -22.88 -20.99 9.07
N GLY A 23 -21.75 -20.93 8.37
CA GLY A 23 -20.76 -19.88 8.52
C GLY A 23 -21.35 -18.55 8.02
N LYS A 24 -21.40 -17.56 8.91
CA LYS A 24 -21.70 -16.19 8.50
C LYS A 24 -20.55 -15.68 7.64
N VAL A 25 -20.86 -15.20 6.45
CA VAL A 25 -19.88 -14.54 5.59
C VAL A 25 -19.64 -13.14 6.13
N VAL A 26 -18.38 -12.75 6.26
CA VAL A 26 -17.98 -11.41 6.73
C VAL A 26 -17.14 -10.75 5.65
N ALA A 27 -17.49 -9.53 5.28
CA ALA A 27 -16.69 -8.69 4.40
C ALA A 27 -15.87 -7.72 5.25
N SER A 28 -14.54 -7.79 5.13
CA SER A 28 -13.60 -6.89 5.81
C SER A 28 -12.86 -6.01 4.79
N VAL A 29 -12.62 -4.74 5.12
CA VAL A 29 -11.94 -3.76 4.25
C VAL A 29 -10.68 -3.24 4.89
N LEU A 30 -9.57 -3.33 4.16
CA LEU A 30 -8.31 -2.71 4.54
C LEU A 30 -8.16 -1.38 3.79
N PHE A 31 -8.09 -0.28 4.53
CA PHE A 31 -7.80 1.04 3.96
C PHE A 31 -6.32 1.37 4.15
N GLU A 32 -5.62 1.65 3.05
CA GLU A 32 -4.19 1.98 3.07
C GLU A 32 -3.93 3.41 2.60
N ARG A 33 -2.99 4.08 3.27
CA ARG A 33 -2.38 5.31 2.80
C ARG A 33 -0.99 4.98 2.26
N LEU A 34 -0.75 5.27 0.98
CA LEU A 34 0.53 5.01 0.30
C LEU A 34 1.67 5.94 0.81
N PRO A 35 2.94 5.56 0.64
CA PRO A 35 4.06 6.41 1.00
C PRO A 35 4.06 7.67 0.13
N VAL A 36 4.16 8.84 0.75
CA VAL A 36 4.25 10.14 0.10
C VAL A 36 5.70 10.46 -0.28
N VAL A 37 6.66 9.96 0.51
CA VAL A 37 8.10 10.17 0.32
C VAL A 37 8.78 8.82 0.07
N ILE A 38 9.86 8.83 -0.71
CA ILE A 38 10.66 7.64 -0.98
C ILE A 38 11.23 7.09 0.35
N PRO A 39 11.07 5.77 0.63
CA PRO A 39 11.65 5.12 1.80
C PRO A 39 13.15 5.33 1.93
N LYS A 40 13.65 5.35 3.16
CA LYS A 40 15.10 5.37 3.41
C LYS A 40 15.74 4.10 2.84
N ILE A 41 16.76 4.30 2.02
CA ILE A 41 17.59 3.24 1.47
C ILE A 41 18.42 2.63 2.61
N ASP A 42 18.63 1.31 2.55
CA ASP A 42 19.52 0.63 3.49
C ASP A 42 20.95 1.20 3.44
N PRO A 43 21.65 1.38 4.57
CA PRO A 43 22.98 1.97 4.60
C PRO A 43 24.01 1.27 3.70
N VAL A 44 23.92 -0.05 3.52
CA VAL A 44 24.86 -0.80 2.68
C VAL A 44 24.60 -0.51 1.20
N VAL A 45 23.33 -0.46 0.81
CA VAL A 45 22.93 -0.11 -0.57
C VAL A 45 23.33 1.33 -0.87
N TYR A 46 23.12 2.24 0.08
CA TYR A 46 23.56 3.63 -0.03
C TYR A 46 25.07 3.73 -0.21
N ALA A 47 25.87 3.04 0.63
CA ALA A 47 27.32 3.04 0.54
C ALA A 47 27.81 2.50 -0.81
N PHE A 48 27.19 1.42 -1.31
CA PHE A 48 27.51 0.89 -2.63
C PHE A 48 27.14 1.86 -3.76
N GLN A 49 26.00 2.55 -3.66
CA GLN A 49 25.60 3.55 -4.65
C GLN A 49 26.57 4.73 -4.68
N GLU A 50 27.01 5.23 -3.53
CA GLU A 50 28.04 6.26 -3.43
C GLU A 50 29.38 5.79 -4.02
N PHE A 51 29.80 4.58 -3.66
CA PHE A 51 31.01 3.96 -4.22
C PHE A 51 30.91 3.84 -5.75
N SER A 52 29.82 3.28 -6.26
CA SER A 52 29.57 3.10 -7.69
C SER A 52 29.54 4.45 -8.42
N PHE A 53 28.93 5.47 -7.80
CA PHE A 53 28.93 6.83 -8.35
C PHE A 53 30.35 7.37 -8.47
N ARG A 54 31.16 7.31 -7.40
CA ARG A 54 32.55 7.77 -7.41
C ARG A 54 33.41 7.00 -8.41
N TRP A 55 33.30 5.67 -8.43
CA TRP A 55 33.99 4.81 -9.38
C TRP A 55 33.65 5.21 -10.82
N LYS A 56 32.36 5.40 -11.13
CA LYS A 56 31.94 5.87 -12.44
C LYS A 56 32.54 7.22 -12.80
N GLN A 57 32.62 8.19 -11.88
CA GLN A 57 33.23 9.49 -12.18
C GLN A 57 34.71 9.39 -12.58
N GLN A 58 35.44 8.39 -12.07
CA GLN A 58 36.85 8.19 -12.41
C GLN A 58 37.05 7.68 -13.85
N TYR A 59 36.20 6.77 -14.30
CA TYR A 59 36.38 6.08 -15.59
C TYR A 59 35.47 6.60 -16.71
N ARG A 60 34.43 7.38 -16.38
CA ARG A 60 33.56 7.97 -17.42
C ARG A 60 34.30 9.06 -18.18
N ARG A 61 33.92 9.21 -19.44
CA ARG A 61 34.35 10.33 -20.27
C ARG A 61 34.02 11.64 -19.55
N LYS A 62 35.03 12.46 -19.31
CA LYS A 62 34.87 13.82 -18.79
C LYS A 62 34.19 14.66 -19.87
N TYR A 63 33.12 15.37 -19.48
CA TYR A 63 32.51 16.36 -20.35
C TYR A 63 33.40 17.61 -20.40
N PRO A 64 33.50 18.31 -21.54
CA PRO A 64 34.23 19.57 -21.63
C PRO A 64 33.66 20.60 -20.65
N ASP A 65 34.53 21.30 -19.93
CA ASP A 65 34.14 22.30 -18.93
C ASP A 65 33.38 23.46 -19.57
N GLU A 66 33.71 23.81 -20.82
CA GLU A 66 32.99 24.79 -21.64
C GLU A 66 31.48 24.49 -21.69
N PHE A 67 31.10 23.20 -21.79
CA PHE A 67 29.70 22.80 -21.84
C PHE A 67 28.97 23.02 -20.50
N LEU A 68 29.63 22.74 -19.39
CA LEU A 68 29.06 22.88 -18.04
C LEU A 68 29.00 24.36 -17.62
N ASP A 69 30.00 25.14 -18.02
CA ASP A 69 30.20 26.53 -17.59
C ASP A 69 29.33 27.54 -18.33
N MET A 70 28.76 27.17 -19.49
CA MET A 70 27.71 27.96 -20.17
C MET A 70 26.51 28.28 -19.27
N SER A 71 26.28 27.51 -18.21
CA SER A 71 25.21 27.78 -17.24
C SER A 71 25.55 28.87 -16.23
N LYS A 72 26.85 29.14 -15.97
CA LYS A 72 27.32 30.10 -14.97
C LYS A 72 27.07 31.56 -15.39
N SER A 73 26.96 31.82 -16.70
CA SER A 73 26.65 33.14 -17.26
C SER A 73 25.16 33.49 -17.17
N ARG A 74 24.28 32.52 -16.91
CA ARG A 74 22.87 32.79 -16.56
C ARG A 74 22.84 33.29 -15.12
N GLY A 75 22.45 34.55 -14.93
CA GLY A 75 22.27 35.14 -13.61
C GLY A 75 21.42 34.23 -12.71
N LYS A 76 21.79 34.12 -11.43
CA LYS A 76 20.92 33.49 -10.44
C LYS A 76 19.63 34.32 -10.38
N GLY A 77 18.48 33.68 -10.51
CA GLY A 77 17.19 34.38 -10.48
C GLY A 77 17.01 35.20 -9.20
N ASP A 78 16.04 36.12 -9.21
CA ASP A 78 15.82 37.10 -8.13
C ASP A 78 15.50 36.48 -6.75
N TYR A 79 15.22 35.18 -6.71
CA TYR A 79 15.04 34.41 -5.48
C TYR A 79 16.37 34.07 -4.84
N GLN A 80 16.70 34.78 -3.76
CA GLN A 80 17.91 34.60 -2.94
C GLN A 80 17.73 33.58 -1.81
N ILE A 81 16.75 32.68 -1.92
CA ILE A 81 16.52 31.63 -0.92
C ILE A 81 17.04 30.32 -1.49
N ASP A 82 18.04 29.75 -0.82
CA ASP A 82 18.52 28.41 -1.15
C ASP A 82 17.41 27.39 -0.88
N TYR A 83 17.21 26.49 -1.83
CA TYR A 83 16.22 25.42 -1.66
C TYR A 83 16.64 24.48 -0.53
N VAL A 84 15.92 24.56 0.59
CA VAL A 84 16.05 23.61 1.70
C VAL A 84 14.81 22.71 1.69
N PRO A 85 14.96 21.40 1.44
CA PRO A 85 13.82 20.50 1.46
C PRO A 85 13.24 20.42 2.87
N ALA A 86 11.91 20.30 2.95
CA ALA A 86 11.22 20.10 4.22
C ALA A 86 11.72 18.83 4.93
N PRO A 87 11.78 18.82 6.28
CA PRO A 87 12.23 17.67 7.03
C PRO A 87 11.30 16.48 6.82
N ARG A 88 11.86 15.28 6.73
CA ARG A 88 11.09 14.03 6.60
C ARG A 88 10.30 13.66 7.85
N ILE A 89 10.69 14.20 9.01
CA ILE A 89 10.07 13.93 10.31
C ILE A 89 9.07 15.05 10.58
N THR A 90 7.79 14.71 10.65
CA THR A 90 6.72 15.67 10.93
C THR A 90 6.50 15.83 12.44
N GLU A 91 5.67 16.79 12.84
CA GLU A 91 5.26 16.93 14.26
C GLU A 91 4.49 15.70 14.75
N ALA A 92 3.65 15.12 13.88
CA ALA A 92 2.92 13.89 14.15
C ALA A 92 3.83 12.67 14.36
N ASP A 93 5.02 12.64 13.74
CA ASP A 93 6.04 11.63 14.02
C ASP A 93 6.61 11.77 15.42
N LYS A 94 6.86 13.01 15.86
CA LYS A 94 7.41 13.29 17.19
C LYS A 94 6.44 12.94 18.31
N THR A 95 5.14 13.23 18.12
CA THR A 95 4.08 12.94 19.10
C THR A 95 3.53 11.51 18.98
N ASN A 96 3.96 10.76 17.96
CA ASN A 96 3.44 9.43 17.61
C ASN A 96 1.90 9.42 17.44
N ASP A 97 1.36 10.45 16.78
CA ASP A 97 -0.07 10.56 16.55
C ASP A 97 -0.56 9.54 15.52
N ARG A 98 -1.20 8.47 16.01
CA ARG A 98 -1.74 7.37 15.21
C ARG A 98 -3.05 7.71 14.50
N LYS A 99 -3.71 8.82 14.84
CA LYS A 99 -4.95 9.27 14.21
C LYS A 99 -4.67 10.14 12.98
N SER A 100 -3.52 10.82 12.95
CA SER A 100 -3.10 11.62 11.81
C SER A 100 -2.61 10.77 10.62
N LEU A 101 -2.83 11.28 9.41
CA LEU A 101 -2.25 10.71 8.18
C LEU A 101 -0.84 11.24 7.87
N GLN A 102 -0.44 12.35 8.52
CA GLN A 102 0.83 13.05 8.29
C GLN A 102 2.02 12.42 9.04
N ARG A 103 1.83 11.28 9.70
CA ARG A 103 2.87 10.50 10.39
C ARG A 103 3.47 9.45 9.44
N ALA A 104 4.78 9.25 9.43
CA ALA A 104 5.49 8.23 8.65
C ALA A 104 5.18 8.35 7.14
N LEU A 105 5.58 9.48 6.55
CA LEU A 105 5.36 9.78 5.13
C LEU A 105 6.07 8.80 4.20
N ASP A 106 7.09 8.09 4.68
CA ASP A 106 7.88 7.12 3.95
C ASP A 106 7.33 5.68 4.04
N ARG A 107 6.26 5.45 4.82
CA ARG A 107 5.66 4.14 5.07
C ARG A 107 4.20 4.08 4.65
N ARG A 108 3.71 2.85 4.45
CA ARG A 108 2.27 2.59 4.30
C ARG A 108 1.60 2.63 5.67
N LEU A 109 0.47 3.31 5.78
CA LEU A 109 -0.38 3.26 6.95
C LEU A 109 -1.65 2.46 6.66
N TYR A 110 -2.16 1.79 7.69
CA TYR A 110 -3.38 1.00 7.63
C TYR A 110 -4.38 1.51 8.66
N LEU A 111 -5.65 1.62 8.27
CA LEU A 111 -6.73 1.94 9.20
C LEU A 111 -7.12 0.70 10.01
N LEU A 112 -7.10 0.83 11.33
CA LEU A 112 -7.52 -0.19 12.28
C LEU A 112 -8.54 0.41 13.25
N LEU A 113 -9.57 -0.36 13.58
CA LEU A 113 -10.60 0.02 14.54
C LEU A 113 -10.47 -0.84 15.78
N CYS A 114 -10.70 -0.25 16.96
CA CYS A 114 -10.76 -0.98 18.22
C CYS A 114 -12.23 -1.17 18.60
N GLY A 115 -12.69 -2.41 18.66
CA GLY A 115 -14.09 -2.69 18.97
C GLY A 115 -14.44 -4.17 18.95
N ASN A 116 -15.72 -4.46 18.86
CA ASN A 116 -16.24 -5.81 18.90
C ASN A 116 -16.19 -6.40 17.50
N SER A 117 -15.20 -7.26 17.25
CA SER A 117 -15.07 -7.97 15.99
C SER A 117 -15.87 -9.27 15.98
N HIS A 118 -16.36 -9.65 14.80
CA HIS A 118 -17.01 -10.94 14.59
C HIS A 118 -16.02 -12.09 14.82
N GLY A 119 -16.34 -12.94 15.78
CA GLY A 119 -15.49 -14.09 16.16
C GLY A 119 -14.49 -13.79 17.28
N ALA A 120 -14.56 -12.61 17.93
CA ALA A 120 -13.73 -12.32 19.09
C ALA A 120 -14.06 -13.30 20.26
N PRO A 121 -13.10 -14.11 20.74
CA PRO A 121 -13.36 -15.24 21.64
C PRO A 121 -13.75 -14.86 23.08
N SER A 122 -13.66 -13.58 23.46
CA SER A 122 -13.81 -13.13 24.86
C SER A 122 -14.67 -11.88 25.03
N GLY A 123 -15.33 -11.36 23.98
CA GLY A 123 -16.12 -10.12 24.06
C GLY A 123 -15.34 -8.85 24.44
N LYS A 124 -14.00 -8.92 24.48
CA LYS A 124 -13.11 -7.79 24.72
C LYS A 124 -12.89 -7.02 23.42
N PRO A 125 -12.64 -5.69 23.48
CA PRO A 125 -12.34 -4.92 22.29
C PRO A 125 -11.02 -5.39 21.67
N VAL A 126 -11.05 -5.71 20.38
CA VAL A 126 -9.89 -6.16 19.59
C VAL A 126 -9.68 -5.20 18.43
N TRP A 127 -8.42 -5.00 18.06
CA TRP A 127 -8.07 -4.27 16.84
C TRP A 127 -8.40 -5.11 15.62
N HIS A 128 -9.31 -4.61 14.79
CA HIS A 128 -9.79 -5.28 13.58
C HIS A 128 -9.95 -4.27 12.44
N PHE A 129 -10.18 -4.78 11.25
CA PHE A 129 -10.52 -3.96 10.10
C PHE A 129 -12.00 -3.60 10.11
N PRO A 130 -12.41 -2.49 9.47
CA PRO A 130 -13.81 -2.25 9.16
C PRO A 130 -14.43 -3.50 8.53
N GLU A 131 -15.41 -4.08 9.20
CA GLU A 131 -16.04 -5.34 8.79
C GLU A 131 -17.55 -5.30 8.95
N LYS A 132 -18.23 -6.09 8.12
CA LYS A 132 -19.69 -6.24 8.14
C LYS A 132 -20.07 -7.67 7.78
N VAL A 133 -21.01 -8.25 8.53
CA VAL A 133 -21.62 -9.53 8.15
C VAL A 133 -22.45 -9.31 6.90
N TYR A 134 -22.27 -10.21 5.94
CA TYR A 134 -23.04 -10.24 4.73
C TYR A 134 -24.46 -10.72 5.04
N ASP A 135 -25.45 -9.88 4.77
CA ASP A 135 -26.85 -10.21 4.98
C ASP A 135 -27.58 -10.32 3.63
N SER A 136 -27.80 -9.18 2.95
CA SER A 136 -28.65 -9.12 1.74
C SER A 136 -28.12 -8.20 0.64
N GLU A 137 -26.86 -7.78 0.69
CA GLU A 137 -26.27 -6.91 -0.34
C GLU A 137 -26.09 -7.64 -1.69
N GLU A 138 -26.16 -6.89 -2.78
CA GLU A 138 -26.01 -7.44 -4.14
C GLU A 138 -24.63 -8.09 -4.39
N THR A 139 -23.55 -7.53 -3.84
CA THR A 139 -22.19 -8.05 -4.01
C THR A 139 -21.38 -7.90 -2.72
N LEU A 140 -20.41 -8.78 -2.51
CA LEU A 140 -19.47 -8.67 -1.38
C LEU A 140 -18.69 -7.35 -1.39
N ARG A 141 -18.41 -6.81 -2.58
CA ARG A 141 -17.79 -5.50 -2.74
C ARG A 141 -18.68 -4.38 -2.19
N LYS A 142 -19.97 -4.34 -2.54
CA LYS A 142 -20.92 -3.35 -2.00
C LYS A 142 -21.11 -3.51 -0.48
N CYS A 143 -21.11 -4.74 0.03
CA CYS A 143 -21.14 -5.02 1.46
C CYS A 143 -19.91 -4.41 2.18
N ALA A 144 -18.72 -4.63 1.64
CA ALA A 144 -17.47 -4.00 2.09
C ALA A 144 -17.50 -2.46 2.04
N GLU A 145 -17.95 -1.87 0.92
CA GLU A 145 -18.09 -0.42 0.79
C GLU A 145 -19.08 0.15 1.82
N SER A 146 -20.19 -0.55 2.08
CA SER A 146 -21.15 -0.19 3.13
C SER A 146 -20.56 -0.28 4.54
N ALA A 147 -19.71 -1.28 4.81
CA ALA A 147 -19.00 -1.42 6.09
C ALA A 147 -18.06 -0.24 6.36
N LEU A 148 -17.47 0.31 5.31
CA LEU A 148 -16.59 1.47 5.42
C LEU A 148 -17.38 2.77 5.57
N LYS A 149 -18.48 2.93 4.84
CA LYS A 149 -19.38 4.09 4.96
C LYS A 149 -19.95 4.26 6.38
N SER A 150 -20.26 3.16 7.08
CA SER A 150 -20.75 3.27 8.47
C SER A 150 -19.71 3.79 9.45
N VAL A 151 -18.42 3.61 9.15
CA VAL A 151 -17.29 4.03 10.00
C VAL A 151 -16.85 5.45 9.68
N ILE A 152 -16.72 5.78 8.40
CA ILE A 152 -16.14 7.04 7.93
C ILE A 152 -17.22 8.11 7.70
N GLY A 153 -18.49 7.70 7.56
CA GLY A 153 -19.61 8.57 7.16
C GLY A 153 -19.79 8.62 5.64
N ASP A 154 -20.67 9.50 5.17
CA ASP A 154 -20.76 9.86 3.77
C ASP A 154 -19.62 10.82 3.40
N LEU A 155 -18.90 10.48 2.33
CA LEU A 155 -17.88 11.31 1.69
C LEU A 155 -18.51 12.34 0.75
#